data_AF-A0A1L9B2J8-F1
#
_entry.id   AF-A0A1L9B2J8-F1
#
_cell.length_a   1.000
_cell.length_b   1.000
_cell.length_c   1.000
_cell.angle_alpha   90.00
_cell.angle_beta   90.00
_cell.angle_gamma   90.00
#
_symmetry.space_group_name_H-M   'P 1'
#
loop_
_entity.id
_entity.type
_entity.pdbx_description
1 polymer ?
#
loop_
_entity_poly.entity_id
_entity_poly.type
_entity_poly.pdbx_seq_one_letter_code
_entity_poly.pdbx_strand_id
1 'polypeptide(L)'
;MNARLAPSPRSSAPWRRRGHNLTEFALITFLVALGTIGVVGLFGDNLRQLFGTNSEALAGASTAQNGGTAPSADLGKWSIKGSGGTGGDTGNPGGTSNSQGTGTDN
;
A
#
# COMPACT_ATOMS: atom_id res chain seq x y z
N MET A 1 42.46 -19.31 -58.95
CA MET A 1 41.23 -18.52 -58.65
C MET A 1 41.00 -18.63 -57.16
N ASN A 2 41.44 -17.66 -56.37
CA ASN A 2 41.47 -17.78 -54.91
C ASN A 2 40.40 -16.85 -54.34
N ALA A 3 39.26 -17.43 -53.95
CA ALA A 3 38.14 -16.69 -53.40
C ALA A 3 38.56 -16.04 -52.06
N ARG A 4 38.48 -14.71 -52.01
CA ARG A 4 38.64 -13.95 -50.77
C ARG A 4 37.33 -14.08 -49.99
N LEU A 5 37.36 -14.85 -48.89
CA LEU A 5 36.27 -14.93 -47.93
C LEU A 5 35.94 -13.53 -47.41
N ALA A 6 34.68 -13.12 -47.55
CA ALA A 6 34.16 -11.92 -46.91
C ALA A 6 34.09 -12.12 -45.38
N PRO A 7 34.33 -11.08 -44.56
CA PRO A 7 34.09 -11.17 -43.12
C PRO A 7 32.58 -11.32 -42.86
N SER A 8 32.20 -12.33 -42.09
CA SER A 8 30.82 -12.49 -41.61
C SER A 8 30.49 -11.39 -40.57
N PRO A 9 29.28 -10.82 -40.60
CA PRO A 9 28.85 -9.81 -39.64
C PRO A 9 28.81 -10.42 -38.24
N ARG A 10 29.58 -9.82 -37.33
CA ARG A 10 29.69 -10.23 -35.93
C ARG A 10 28.36 -9.93 -35.24
N SER A 11 27.82 -10.96 -34.61
CA SER A 11 26.58 -10.98 -33.83
C SER A 11 26.37 -9.74 -32.95
N SER A 12 25.14 -9.23 -32.97
CA SER A 12 24.60 -8.25 -32.03
C SER A 12 24.95 -8.63 -30.59
N ALA A 13 25.69 -7.75 -29.91
CA ALA A 13 26.06 -7.97 -28.52
C ALA A 13 24.79 -8.12 -27.66
N PRO A 14 24.58 -9.26 -26.97
CA PRO A 14 23.52 -9.35 -25.98
C PRO A 14 23.84 -8.35 -24.89
N TRP A 15 22.82 -7.63 -24.43
CA TRP A 15 22.94 -6.65 -23.36
C TRP A 15 23.55 -7.35 -22.15
N ARG A 16 24.83 -7.12 -21.94
CA ARG A 16 25.55 -7.66 -20.80
C ARG A 16 24.96 -6.99 -19.58
N ARG A 17 24.09 -7.71 -18.86
CA ARG A 17 23.72 -7.40 -17.47
C ARG A 17 24.99 -7.54 -16.63
N ARG A 18 25.84 -6.52 -16.69
CA ARG A 18 27.02 -6.39 -15.82
C ARG A 18 26.54 -5.70 -14.56
N GLY A 19 26.46 -6.44 -13.46
CA GLY A 19 26.17 -5.89 -12.14
C GLY A 19 25.44 -6.85 -11.23
N HIS A 20 26.06 -7.97 -10.87
CA HIS A 20 25.68 -8.73 -9.67
C HIS A 20 26.17 -7.95 -8.43
N ASN A 21 25.76 -6.70 -8.31
CA ASN A 21 26.15 -5.86 -7.19
C ASN A 21 25.18 -6.18 -6.06
N LEU A 22 25.69 -6.66 -4.92
CA LEU A 22 24.89 -6.98 -3.73
C LEU A 22 23.95 -5.83 -3.35
N THR A 23 24.42 -4.59 -3.54
CA THR A 23 23.67 -3.37 -3.27
C THR A 23 22.40 -3.22 -4.11
N GLU A 24 22.39 -3.63 -5.38
CA GLU A 24 21.18 -3.48 -6.22
C GLU A 24 20.06 -4.39 -5.72
N PHE A 25 20.40 -5.63 -5.40
CA PHE A 25 19.47 -6.55 -4.76
C PHE A 25 19.05 -6.04 -3.38
N ALA A 26 19.97 -5.58 -2.54
CA ALA A 26 19.65 -5.07 -1.21
C ALA A 26 18.70 -3.85 -1.27
N LEU A 27 18.91 -2.94 -2.22
CA LEU A 27 18.07 -1.75 -2.40
C LEU A 27 16.67 -2.12 -2.87
N ILE A 28 16.55 -2.96 -3.91
CA ILE A 28 15.23 -3.39 -4.43
C ILE A 28 14.48 -4.21 -3.37
N THR A 29 15.16 -5.13 -2.68
CA THR A 29 14.56 -5.91 -1.59
C THR A 29 14.08 -5.02 -0.46
N PHE A 30 14.85 -3.99 -0.08
CA PHE A 30 14.44 -3.05 0.96
C PHE A 30 13.17 -2.27 0.58
N LEU A 31 13.10 -1.77 -0.67
CA LEU A 31 11.92 -1.07 -1.20
C LEU A 31 10.66 -1.94 -1.14
N VAL A 32 10.77 -3.20 -1.58
CA VAL A 32 9.64 -4.13 -1.55
C VAL A 32 9.30 -4.55 -0.12
N ALA A 33 10.29 -4.82 0.73
CA ALA A 33 10.08 -5.26 2.11
C ALA A 33 9.32 -4.23 2.95
N LEU A 34 9.66 -2.94 2.82
CA LEU A 34 8.92 -1.88 3.49
C LEU A 34 7.46 -1.81 3.00
N GLY A 35 7.24 -1.96 1.69
CA GLY A 35 5.90 -1.99 1.12
C GLY A 35 5.07 -3.19 1.62
N THR A 36 5.67 -4.38 1.63
CA THR A 36 4.97 -5.61 2.01
C THR A 36 4.64 -5.68 3.49
N ILE A 37 5.53 -5.23 4.38
CA ILE A 37 5.25 -5.17 5.83
C ILE A 37 4.03 -4.27 6.09
N GLY A 38 3.93 -3.13 5.39
CA GLY A 38 2.77 -2.23 5.48
C GLY A 38 1.48 -2.86 4.98
N VAL A 39 1.51 -3.54 3.83
CA VAL A 39 0.33 -4.22 3.25
C VAL A 39 -0.12 -5.39 4.12
N VAL A 40 0.82 -6.22 4.60
CA VAL A 40 0.51 -7.37 5.45
C VAL A 40 0.00 -6.94 6.81
N GLY A 41 0.52 -5.85 7.40
CA GLY A 41 0.00 -5.32 8.66
C GLY A 41 -1.42 -4.75 8.53
N LEU A 42 -1.72 -4.06 7.43
CA LEU A 42 -3.01 -3.38 7.26
C LEU A 42 -4.12 -4.32 6.77
N PHE A 43 -3.80 -5.29 5.92
CA PHE A 43 -4.78 -6.18 5.31
C PHE A 43 -4.62 -7.65 5.72
N GLY A 44 -3.54 -8.04 6.39
CA GLY A 44 -3.23 -9.43 6.70
C GLY A 44 -4.26 -10.11 7.60
N ASP A 45 -4.74 -9.42 8.64
CA ASP A 45 -5.73 -9.98 9.56
C ASP A 45 -7.09 -10.18 8.89
N ASN A 46 -7.51 -9.21 8.07
CA ASN A 46 -8.74 -9.30 7.28
C ASN A 46 -8.66 -10.42 6.24
N LEU A 47 -7.55 -10.53 5.50
CA LEU A 47 -7.33 -11.61 4.56
C LEU A 47 -7.31 -12.97 5.27
N ARG A 48 -6.63 -13.08 6.41
CA ARG A 48 -6.56 -14.31 7.21
C ARG A 48 -7.93 -14.78 7.68
N GLN A 49 -8.79 -13.87 8.15
CA GLN A 49 -10.16 -14.18 8.53
C GLN A 49 -10.99 -14.64 7.32
N LEU A 50 -10.89 -13.95 6.19
CA LEU A 50 -11.61 -14.33 4.97
C LEU A 50 -11.22 -15.72 4.47
N PHE A 51 -9.93 -16.08 4.51
CA PHE A 51 -9.49 -17.42 4.15
C PHE A 51 -9.97 -18.48 5.16
N GLY A 52 -10.02 -18.14 6.45
CA GLY A 52 -10.60 -19.00 7.49
C GLY A 52 -12.09 -19.28 7.23
N THR A 53 -12.88 -18.23 7.03
CA THR A 53 -14.33 -18.35 6.77
C THR A 53 -14.60 -19.08 5.45
N ASN A 54 -13.77 -18.88 4.42
CA ASN A 54 -13.88 -19.60 3.16
C ASN A 54 -13.53 -21.09 3.32
N SER A 55 -12.57 -21.42 4.19
CA SER A 55 -12.24 -22.82 4.49
C SER A 55 -13.36 -23.52 5.27
N GLU A 56 -14.02 -22.83 6.19
CA GLU A 56 -15.20 -23.35 6.90
C GLU A 56 -16.42 -23.49 5.97
N ALA A 57 -16.65 -22.52 5.10
CA ALA A 57 -17.69 -22.59 4.07
C ALA A 57 -17.47 -23.81 3.16
N LEU A 58 -16.24 -24.00 2.69
CA LEU A 58 -15.87 -25.12 1.82
C LEU A 58 -15.96 -26.47 2.56
N ALA A 59 -15.73 -26.50 3.88
CA ALA A 59 -15.91 -27.67 4.72
C ALA A 59 -17.39 -27.98 5.05
N GLY A 60 -18.34 -27.20 4.54
CA GLY A 60 -19.77 -27.47 4.66
C GLY A 60 -20.48 -26.72 5.78
N ALA A 61 -19.86 -25.68 6.37
CA ALA A 61 -20.54 -24.83 7.34
C ALA A 61 -21.70 -24.07 6.67
N SER A 62 -22.90 -24.17 7.24
CA SER A 62 -24.15 -23.62 6.68
C SER A 62 -24.27 -22.09 6.76
N THR A 63 -23.39 -21.42 7.50
CA THR A 63 -23.33 -19.95 7.59
C THR A 63 -21.88 -19.52 7.72
N ALA A 64 -21.24 -19.28 6.58
CA ALA A 64 -19.94 -18.63 6.52
C ALA A 64 -20.16 -17.11 6.50
N GLN A 65 -20.10 -16.49 7.66
CA GLN A 65 -20.24 -15.04 7.78
C GLN A 65 -18.93 -14.39 7.35
N ASN A 66 -19.00 -13.36 6.49
CA ASN A 66 -17.83 -12.67 5.96
C ASN A 66 -17.05 -12.03 7.12
N GLY A 67 -15.92 -12.62 7.52
CA GLY A 67 -15.20 -12.26 8.74
C GLY A 67 -14.34 -11.01 8.63
N GLY A 68 -14.18 -10.44 7.44
CA GLY A 68 -13.38 -9.24 7.23
C GLY A 68 -14.01 -8.03 7.92
N THR A 69 -13.24 -7.34 8.75
CA THR A 69 -13.68 -6.07 9.35
C THR A 69 -13.54 -4.97 8.32
N ALA A 70 -14.58 -4.15 8.15
CA ALA A 70 -14.51 -2.99 7.26
C ALA A 70 -13.36 -2.08 7.72
N PRO A 71 -12.51 -1.57 6.79
CA PRO A 71 -11.41 -0.69 7.15
C PRO A 71 -11.92 0.46 8.01
N SER A 72 -11.29 0.69 9.15
CA SER A 72 -11.68 1.74 10.09
C SER A 72 -11.75 3.09 9.36
N ALA A 73 -12.81 3.88 9.57
CA ALA A 73 -12.95 5.24 9.01
C ALA A 73 -11.74 6.14 9.33
N ASP A 74 -11.00 5.74 10.37
CA ASP A 74 -9.73 6.30 10.80
C ASP A 74 -8.59 6.23 9.77
N LEU A 75 -8.62 5.30 8.81
CA LEU A 75 -7.64 5.23 7.72
C LEU A 75 -7.74 6.41 6.75
N GLY A 76 -8.89 7.09 6.71
CA GLY A 76 -9.09 8.32 5.94
C GLY A 76 -8.61 9.59 6.66
N LYS A 77 -8.26 9.51 7.95
CA LYS A 77 -7.86 10.69 8.75
C LYS A 77 -6.45 11.18 8.41
N TRP A 78 -5.60 10.30 7.90
CA TRP A 78 -4.28 10.67 7.38
C TRP A 78 -4.35 10.93 5.87
N SER A 79 -5.11 11.95 5.49
CA SER A 79 -5.04 12.51 4.14
C SER A 79 -3.91 13.54 4.10
N ILE A 80 -2.93 13.34 3.22
CA ILE A 80 -1.85 14.30 3.01
C ILE A 80 -2.49 15.60 2.52
N LYS A 81 -2.38 16.66 3.32
CA LYS A 81 -2.85 18.02 2.99
C LYS A 81 -2.07 18.55 1.78
N GLY A 82 -2.46 18.15 0.58
CA GLY A 82 -1.79 18.54 -0.66
C GLY A 82 -2.07 17.72 -1.91
N SER A 83 -2.63 16.50 -1.83
CA SER A 83 -3.04 15.76 -3.04
C SER A 83 -4.49 16.07 -3.37
N GLY A 84 -4.69 16.91 -4.40
CA GLY A 84 -5.95 17.53 -4.77
C GLY A 84 -7.18 16.62 -4.85
N GLY A 85 -8.24 17.09 -4.21
CA GLY A 85 -9.60 16.59 -4.28
C GLY A 85 -10.51 17.61 -3.61
N THR A 86 -11.03 18.55 -4.40
CA THR A 86 -12.05 19.51 -3.96
C THR A 86 -13.32 18.74 -3.57
N GLY A 87 -13.72 18.83 -2.30
CA GLY A 87 -15.07 18.46 -1.87
C GLY A 87 -15.14 17.81 -0.49
N GLY A 88 -15.75 18.53 0.45
CA GLY A 88 -16.31 17.94 1.67
C GLY A 88 -15.57 18.29 2.96
N ASP A 89 -16.05 19.34 3.62
CA ASP A 89 -16.09 19.46 5.07
C ASP A 89 -14.75 19.59 5.82
N THR A 90 -14.08 20.75 5.66
CA THR A 90 -13.28 21.30 6.77
C THR A 90 -14.22 21.69 7.91
N GLY A 91 -14.52 20.70 8.75
CA GLY A 91 -15.16 20.91 10.04
C GLY A 91 -14.49 22.04 10.80
N ASN A 92 -15.34 22.94 11.31
CA ASN A 92 -15.06 24.00 12.24
C ASN A 92 -14.02 23.57 13.30
N PRO A 93 -12.81 24.14 13.33
CA PRO A 93 -11.85 23.82 14.35
C PRO A 93 -12.20 24.61 15.61
N GLY A 94 -12.58 23.89 16.66
CA GLY A 94 -12.44 24.37 18.03
C GLY A 94 -13.50 25.38 18.46
N GLY A 95 -14.50 24.87 19.18
CA GLY A 95 -15.20 25.70 20.14
C GLY A 95 -14.21 26.28 21.15
N THR A 96 -14.19 27.60 21.27
CA THR A 96 -13.82 28.33 22.49
C THR A 96 -14.70 29.58 22.60
N SER A 97 -16.00 29.41 22.79
CA SER A 97 -16.81 30.48 23.37
C SER A 97 -16.52 30.51 24.86
N ASN A 98 -15.72 31.48 25.27
CA ASN A 98 -15.50 31.84 26.67
C ASN A 98 -16.85 32.21 27.32
N SER A 99 -17.44 31.29 28.09
CA SER A 99 -18.51 31.64 29.03
C SER A 99 -17.90 31.92 30.40
N GLN A 100 -17.38 33.13 30.59
CA GLN A 100 -17.01 33.64 31.90
C GLN A 100 -17.70 34.98 32.10
N GLY A 101 -18.66 34.99 33.03
CA GLY A 101 -19.41 36.21 33.37
C GLY A 101 -20.73 35.90 34.08
N THR A 102 -20.67 35.26 35.25
CA THR A 102 -21.75 35.36 36.24
C THR A 102 -21.82 36.81 36.73
N GLY A 103 -22.69 37.61 36.12
CA GLY A 103 -23.11 38.91 36.62
C GLY A 103 -24.46 38.78 37.31
N THR A 104 -24.46 38.33 38.56
CA THR A 104 -25.48 38.72 39.53
C THR A 104 -25.08 40.12 40.01
N ASP A 105 -25.83 41.16 39.67
CA ASP A 105 -25.89 42.41 40.44
C ASP A 105 -27.16 43.20 40.07
N ASN A 106 -28.03 43.33 41.10
CA ASN A 106 -29.27 44.09 41.27
C ASN A 106 -30.59 43.53 40.69
#